data_AF-A0A1F3BIJ6-F1
#
_entry.id   AF-A0A1F3BIJ6-F1
#
_cell.length_a   1.000
_cell.length_b   1.000
_cell.length_c   1.000
_cell.angle_alpha   90.00
_cell.angle_beta   90.00
_cell.angle_gamma   90.00
#
_symmetry.space_group_name_H-M   'P 1'
#
loop_
_entity.id
_entity.type
_entity.pdbx_description
1 polymer ?
#
loop_
_entity_poly.entity_id
_entity_poly.type
_entity_poly.pdbx_seq_one_letter_code
_entity_poly.pdbx_strand_id
1 'polypeptide(L)'
;MQVNYGENEIKTLLQKVRIFNNDIGAYQVFAITEHFDYTVKLSNGKILIKLEDLQDDEHNAMTPERLTTIAKRYIPLNSQATIQNQVNHGQQESKKQSEKKKSGFNKTFLIIAIAIIVIIVGFAIFQKLNSSGSYGASDSYNEKVMTIEEIERSQPTTFLSADGAYRENFWGDKMKVKCVITNRATVASFKDAVVRITYYTKTKTELGSKDYTIYEVFPPNSTKTVDMKIDNYKNVNSIGWDVIGATAY
;
A
#
# COMPACT_ATOMS: atom_id res chain seq x y z
N MET A 1 -8.43 -12.87 -13.48
CA MET A 1 -7.04 -12.37 -13.45
C MET A 1 -7.05 -11.12 -12.60
N GLN A 2 -6.62 -11.21 -11.35
CA GLN A 2 -6.44 -10.02 -10.52
C GLN A 2 -5.20 -9.29 -11.04
N VAL A 3 -5.39 -8.08 -11.55
CA VAL A 3 -4.28 -7.24 -11.99
C VAL A 3 -3.62 -6.68 -10.74
N ASN A 4 -2.46 -7.22 -10.39
CA ASN A 4 -1.62 -6.65 -9.35
C ASN A 4 -0.73 -5.59 -10.00
N TYR A 5 -1.08 -4.32 -9.81
CA TYR A 5 -0.25 -3.21 -10.27
C TYR A 5 1.02 -3.14 -9.43
N GLY A 6 2.15 -3.34 -10.06
CA GLY A 6 3.46 -3.26 -9.45
C GLY A 6 4.00 -1.83 -9.41
N GLU A 7 5.27 -1.74 -9.03
CA GLU A 7 5.98 -0.46 -8.94
C GLU A 7 6.04 0.29 -10.27
N ASN A 8 6.08 -0.42 -11.40
CA ASN A 8 6.22 0.19 -12.73
C ASN A 8 4.94 0.91 -13.15
N GLU A 9 3.79 0.31 -12.90
CA GLU A 9 2.48 0.85 -13.23
C GLU A 9 2.20 2.10 -12.38
N ILE A 10 2.52 2.02 -11.08
CA ILE A 10 2.42 3.16 -10.15
C ILE A 10 3.34 4.31 -10.59
N LYS A 11 4.60 4.02 -10.95
CA LYS A 11 5.53 5.05 -11.44
C LYS A 11 5.05 5.70 -12.73
N THR A 12 4.50 4.90 -13.65
CA THR A 12 3.98 5.38 -14.95
C THR A 12 2.80 6.33 -14.73
N LEU A 13 1.84 5.95 -13.90
CA LEU A 13 0.72 6.82 -13.54
C LEU A 13 1.20 8.10 -12.84
N LEU A 14 2.14 7.99 -11.90
CA LEU A 14 2.72 9.16 -11.22
C LEU A 14 3.38 10.14 -12.17
N GLN A 15 4.05 9.67 -13.23
CA GLN A 15 4.62 10.55 -14.25
C GLN A 15 3.54 11.38 -14.95
N LYS A 16 2.39 10.77 -15.28
CA LYS A 16 1.25 11.46 -15.88
C LYS A 16 0.61 12.46 -14.91
N VAL A 17 0.41 12.05 -13.65
CA VAL A 17 -0.20 12.87 -12.60
C VAL A 17 0.66 14.11 -12.27
N ARG A 18 1.99 13.99 -12.28
CA ARG A 18 2.93 15.10 -12.01
C ARG A 18 2.77 16.28 -12.96
N ILE A 19 2.28 16.06 -14.19
CA ILE A 19 1.99 17.14 -15.14
C ILE A 19 0.92 18.09 -14.59
N PHE A 20 -0.01 17.58 -13.79
CA PHE A 20 -1.13 18.33 -13.22
C PHE A 20 -0.85 18.86 -11.81
N ASN A 21 0.22 18.37 -11.16
CA ASN A 21 0.68 18.86 -9.86
C ASN A 21 2.20 18.68 -9.75
N ASN A 22 2.93 19.77 -10.03
CA ASN A 22 4.39 19.81 -10.02
C ASN A 22 4.98 19.70 -8.60
N ASP A 23 4.16 19.83 -7.55
CA ASP A 23 4.61 19.67 -6.17
C ASP A 23 4.71 18.19 -5.76
N ILE A 24 4.31 17.25 -6.61
CA ILE A 24 4.47 15.81 -6.36
C ILE A 24 5.95 15.42 -6.55
N GLY A 25 6.58 14.98 -5.46
CA GLY A 25 7.99 14.59 -5.43
C GLY A 25 8.29 13.22 -6.04
N ALA A 26 9.52 12.76 -5.83
CA ALA A 26 9.99 11.48 -6.36
C ALA A 26 9.36 10.30 -5.59
N TYR A 27 8.99 9.25 -6.33
CA TYR A 27 8.54 7.98 -5.77
C TYR A 27 9.60 7.38 -4.81
N GLN A 28 9.15 6.83 -3.68
CA GLN A 28 10.01 6.06 -2.76
C GLN A 28 9.52 4.62 -2.60
N VAL A 29 8.26 4.44 -2.19
CA VAL A 29 7.65 3.12 -1.92
C VAL A 29 6.13 3.27 -1.91
N PHE A 30 5.39 2.18 -2.07
CA PHE A 30 3.94 2.14 -1.85
C PHE A 30 3.55 1.08 -0.82
N ALA A 31 2.36 1.24 -0.25
CA ALA A 31 1.68 0.24 0.54
C ALA A 31 0.22 0.15 0.08
N ILE A 32 -0.35 -1.05 0.15
CA ILE A 32 -1.76 -1.31 -0.17
C ILE A 32 -2.56 -1.17 1.12
N THR A 33 -3.68 -0.45 1.04
CA THR A 33 -4.62 -0.23 2.16
C THR A 33 -5.64 -1.35 2.25
N GLU A 34 -6.41 -1.39 3.34
CA GLU A 34 -7.53 -2.35 3.52
C GLU A 34 -8.62 -2.24 2.44
N HIS A 35 -8.71 -1.10 1.74
CA HIS A 35 -9.65 -0.87 0.64
C HIS A 35 -9.03 -1.14 -0.74
N PHE A 36 -7.86 -1.78 -0.80
CA PHE A 36 -7.11 -2.03 -2.04
C PHE A 36 -6.65 -0.76 -2.79
N ASP A 37 -6.67 0.39 -2.11
CA ASP A 37 -6.03 1.60 -2.62
C ASP A 37 -4.54 1.57 -2.30
N TYR A 38 -3.75 2.24 -3.13
CA TYR A 38 -2.31 2.36 -3.03
C TYR A 38 -1.94 3.69 -2.38
N THR A 39 -1.37 3.63 -1.17
CA THR A 39 -0.73 4.78 -0.55
C THR A 39 0.72 4.83 -1.00
N VAL A 40 1.08 5.87 -1.76
CA VAL A 40 2.45 6.04 -2.27
C VAL A 40 3.18 7.10 -1.45
N LYS A 41 4.33 6.72 -0.89
CA LYS A 41 5.26 7.62 -0.22
C LYS A 41 6.16 8.28 -1.26
N LEU A 42 6.24 9.60 -1.17
CA LEU A 42 7.02 10.47 -2.04
C LEU A 42 8.10 11.18 -1.23
N SER A 43 9.10 11.76 -1.90
CA SER A 43 10.20 12.50 -1.26
C SER A 43 9.74 13.71 -0.43
N ASN A 44 8.53 14.22 -0.67
CA ASN A 44 8.00 15.42 -0.04
C ASN A 44 6.56 15.28 0.47
N GLY A 45 6.00 14.06 0.49
CA GLY A 45 4.64 13.83 0.94
C GLY A 45 4.15 12.41 0.65
N LYS A 46 2.83 12.27 0.53
CA LYS A 46 2.18 11.01 0.13
C LYS A 46 1.01 11.29 -0.80
N ILE A 47 0.62 10.31 -1.60
CA ILE A 47 -0.55 10.39 -2.48
C ILE A 47 -1.32 9.08 -2.42
N LEU A 48 -2.66 9.17 -2.44
CA LEU A 48 -3.55 8.02 -2.52
C LEU A 48 -3.96 7.79 -3.97
N ILE A 49 -3.60 6.63 -4.51
CA ILE A 49 -3.99 6.14 -5.83
C ILE A 49 -4.98 5.02 -5.62
N LYS A 50 -6.15 5.10 -6.22
CA LYS A 50 -7.14 4.04 -6.11
C LYS A 50 -6.89 2.96 -7.16
N LEU A 51 -7.39 1.76 -6.91
CA LEU A 51 -7.30 0.67 -7.88
C LEU A 51 -7.91 1.06 -9.24
N GLU A 52 -9.04 1.79 -9.20
CA GLU A 52 -9.73 2.36 -10.36
C GLU A 52 -8.78 3.16 -11.27
N ASP A 53 -7.89 3.95 -10.65
CA ASP A 53 -7.03 4.89 -11.36
C ASP A 53 -5.96 4.12 -12.16
N LEU A 54 -5.52 2.97 -11.66
CA LEU A 54 -4.53 2.11 -12.29
C LEU A 54 -5.16 1.26 -13.41
N GLN A 55 -6.39 0.78 -13.20
CA GLN A 55 -7.18 0.11 -14.25
C GLN A 55 -7.45 1.04 -15.43
N ASP A 56 -7.88 2.27 -15.15
CA ASP A 56 -8.11 3.25 -16.20
C ASP A 56 -6.78 3.60 -16.92
N ASP A 57 -5.62 3.58 -16.23
CA ASP A 57 -4.32 3.83 -16.86
C ASP A 57 -3.89 2.70 -17.80
N GLU A 58 -4.04 1.44 -17.37
CA GLU A 58 -3.73 0.24 -18.16
C GLU A 58 -4.58 0.15 -19.44
N HIS A 59 -5.86 0.50 -19.32
CA HIS A 59 -6.78 0.52 -20.46
C HIS A 59 -6.68 1.79 -21.32
N ASN A 60 -5.72 2.70 -21.04
CA ASN A 60 -5.60 4.00 -21.69
C ASN A 60 -6.90 4.83 -21.63
N ALA A 61 -7.70 4.65 -20.58
CA ALA A 61 -8.94 5.38 -20.30
C ALA A 61 -8.72 6.63 -19.42
N MET A 62 -7.47 6.99 -19.11
CA MET A 62 -7.12 8.16 -18.31
C MET A 62 -7.46 9.49 -19.01
N THR A 63 -8.47 10.20 -18.49
CA THR A 63 -8.79 11.57 -18.91
C THR A 63 -8.02 12.62 -18.08
N PRO A 64 -7.82 13.85 -18.62
CA PRO A 64 -7.21 14.94 -17.87
C PRO A 64 -7.91 15.27 -16.54
N GLU A 65 -9.24 15.15 -16.48
CA GLU A 65 -10.03 15.39 -15.27
C GLU A 65 -9.75 14.33 -14.19
N ARG A 66 -9.59 13.06 -14.61
CA ARG A 66 -9.21 11.98 -13.71
C ARG A 66 -7.79 12.17 -13.18
N LEU A 67 -6.83 12.49 -14.05
CA LEU A 67 -5.45 12.81 -13.63
C LEU A 67 -5.39 14.00 -12.67
N THR A 68 -6.18 15.05 -12.92
CA THR A 68 -6.32 16.20 -12.02
C THR A 68 -6.93 15.79 -10.67
N THR A 69 -7.91 14.89 -10.68
CA THR A 69 -8.54 14.37 -9.45
C THR A 69 -7.56 13.58 -8.61
N ILE A 70 -6.73 12.74 -9.24
CA ILE A 70 -5.67 11.99 -8.57
C ILE A 70 -4.64 12.96 -7.99
N ALA A 71 -4.19 13.94 -8.78
CA ALA A 71 -3.21 14.94 -8.39
C ALA A 71 -3.60 15.74 -7.14
N LYS A 72 -4.90 16.00 -6.94
CA LYS A 72 -5.47 16.69 -5.76
C LYS A 72 -5.44 15.85 -4.48
N ARG A 73 -5.22 14.53 -4.57
CA ARG A 73 -5.10 13.64 -3.40
C ARG A 73 -3.69 13.64 -2.80
N TYR A 74 -2.76 14.42 -3.36
CA TYR A 74 -1.44 14.62 -2.78
C TYR A 74 -1.52 15.37 -1.45
N ILE A 75 -0.83 14.86 -0.44
CA ILE A 75 -0.71 15.43 0.90
C ILE A 75 0.77 15.74 1.16
N PRO A 76 1.17 17.03 1.22
CA PRO A 76 2.54 17.40 1.51
C PRO A 76 2.92 17.05 2.95
N LEU A 77 4.18 16.67 3.16
CA LEU A 77 4.73 16.23 4.46
C LEU A 77 4.49 17.25 5.59
N ASN A 78 4.51 18.55 5.27
CA ASN A 78 4.34 19.64 6.24
C ASN A 78 2.88 19.89 6.67
N SER A 79 1.90 19.16 6.10
CA SER A 79 0.47 19.38 6.36
C SER A 79 -0.05 18.65 7.61
N GLN A 80 0.81 17.90 8.33
CA GLN A 80 0.42 17.15 9.53
C GLN A 80 0.40 17.99 10.82
N ALA A 81 0.62 19.31 10.76
CA ALA A 81 0.65 20.19 11.94
C ALA A 81 -0.73 20.71 12.40
N THR A 82 -1.84 20.35 11.76
CA THR A 82 -3.14 21.00 12.06
C THR A 82 -4.31 20.02 12.20
N ILE A 83 -4.20 18.99 13.02
CA ILE A 83 -5.38 18.26 13.55
C ILE A 83 -5.12 17.83 15.00
N GLN A 84 -5.00 18.79 15.93
CA GLN A 84 -5.11 18.53 17.38
C GLN A 84 -5.67 19.73 18.18
N ASN A 85 -6.57 20.53 17.61
CA ASN A 85 -7.28 21.56 18.40
C ASN A 85 -8.68 21.85 17.84
N GLN A 86 -9.65 20.97 18.12
CA GLN A 86 -11.06 21.35 18.25
C GLN A 86 -11.77 20.42 19.24
N VAL A 87 -11.54 20.68 20.53
CA VAL A 87 -12.48 20.39 21.61
C VAL A 87 -12.70 21.71 22.35
N ASN A 88 -13.97 22.03 22.67
CA ASN A 88 -14.49 23.20 23.39
C ASN A 88 -14.70 24.51 22.62
N HIS A 89 -15.94 24.73 22.15
CA HIS A 89 -16.80 25.72 22.81
C HIS A 89 -18.27 25.55 22.41
N GLY A 90 -19.13 25.72 23.42
CA GLY A 90 -20.57 25.51 23.34
C GLY A 90 -21.39 26.69 22.82
N GLN A 91 -22.70 26.47 22.96
CA GLN A 91 -23.87 27.24 22.54
C GLN A 91 -23.88 28.72 22.95
N GLN A 92 -24.47 29.57 22.10
CA GLN A 92 -25.69 30.36 22.37
C GLN A 92 -25.98 31.29 21.16
N GLU A 93 -27.10 31.09 20.45
CA GLU A 93 -28.39 31.80 20.56
C GLU A 93 -28.42 33.23 19.99
N SER A 94 -29.27 33.44 18.96
CA SER A 94 -30.09 34.65 18.80
C SER A 94 -31.23 34.49 17.77
N LYS A 95 -32.46 34.50 18.30
CA LYS A 95 -33.73 35.15 17.85
C LYS A 95 -34.11 35.10 16.35
N LYS A 96 -35.22 34.46 15.95
CA LYS A 96 -36.67 34.77 16.11
C LYS A 96 -37.15 35.95 15.23
N GLN A 97 -37.89 35.67 14.14
CA GLN A 97 -39.30 36.09 13.95
C GLN A 97 -39.96 35.63 12.63
N SER A 98 -41.21 35.10 12.76
CA SER A 98 -42.44 35.21 11.92
C SER A 98 -42.39 34.96 10.40
N GLU A 99 -43.38 34.36 9.72
CA GLU A 99 -44.85 34.51 9.80
C GLU A 99 -45.63 33.27 9.30
N LYS A 100 -46.90 33.19 9.74
CA LYS A 100 -47.94 32.30 9.22
C LYS A 100 -48.35 32.71 7.79
N LYS A 101 -48.63 31.74 6.91
CA LYS A 101 -49.67 31.89 5.88
C LYS A 101 -50.31 30.56 5.49
N LYS A 102 -51.60 30.41 5.83
CA LYS A 102 -52.55 29.49 5.16
C LYS A 102 -52.76 29.99 3.73
N SER A 103 -52.73 29.10 2.74
CA SER A 103 -53.39 29.35 1.44
C SER A 103 -53.47 28.08 0.57
N GLY A 104 -54.70 27.69 0.21
CA GLY A 104 -55.05 27.31 -1.16
C GLY A 104 -54.50 26.01 -1.74
N PHE A 105 -55.11 24.89 -1.38
CA PHE A 105 -55.13 23.64 -2.13
C PHE A 105 -55.73 23.88 -3.54
N ASN A 106 -55.01 23.67 -4.65
CA ASN A 106 -55.61 23.57 -6.00
C ASN A 106 -54.69 22.86 -7.04
N LYS A 107 -55.02 21.59 -7.33
CA LYS A 107 -54.95 20.82 -8.60
C LYS A 107 -53.65 20.65 -9.41
N THR A 108 -52.52 21.29 -9.13
CA THR A 108 -51.26 21.06 -9.90
C THR A 108 -50.39 19.91 -9.37
N PHE A 109 -50.55 19.51 -8.10
CA PHE A 109 -49.81 18.37 -7.51
C PHE A 109 -50.26 16.99 -8.03
N LEU A 110 -51.47 16.87 -8.57
CA LEU A 110 -52.03 15.59 -9.00
C LEU A 110 -51.44 15.12 -10.34
N ILE A 111 -51.04 16.04 -11.22
CA ILE A 111 -50.43 15.71 -12.53
C ILE A 111 -48.97 15.25 -12.36
N ILE A 112 -48.23 15.86 -11.43
CA ILE A 112 -46.83 15.48 -11.12
C ILE A 112 -46.79 14.10 -10.44
N ALA A 113 -47.75 13.81 -9.56
CA ALA A 113 -47.87 12.49 -8.94
C ALA A 113 -48.20 11.37 -9.94
N ILE A 114 -49.06 11.63 -10.93
CA ILE A 114 -49.39 10.65 -11.98
C ILE A 114 -48.19 10.40 -12.90
N ALA A 115 -47.42 11.42 -13.27
CA ALA A 115 -46.21 11.25 -14.08
C ALA A 115 -45.15 10.38 -13.40
N ILE A 116 -44.95 10.55 -12.08
CA ILE A 116 -44.02 9.74 -11.29
C ILE A 116 -44.50 8.27 -11.19
N ILE A 117 -45.80 8.04 -11.06
CA ILE A 117 -46.37 6.67 -11.04
C ILE A 117 -46.19 5.97 -12.39
N VAL A 118 -46.36 6.68 -13.52
CA VAL A 118 -46.13 6.09 -14.86
C VAL A 118 -44.65 5.72 -15.07
N ILE A 119 -43.71 6.52 -14.55
CA ILE A 119 -42.27 6.21 -14.62
C ILE A 119 -41.92 4.99 -13.76
N ILE A 120 -42.48 4.88 -12.55
CA ILE A 120 -42.24 3.74 -11.65
C ILE A 120 -42.83 2.44 -12.23
N VAL A 121 -44.04 2.50 -12.81
CA VAL A 121 -44.66 1.35 -13.48
C VAL A 121 -43.90 0.97 -14.75
N GLY A 122 -43.44 1.95 -15.54
CA GLY A 122 -42.59 1.71 -16.70
C GLY A 122 -41.26 1.03 -16.35
N PHE A 123 -40.62 1.45 -15.24
CA PHE A 123 -39.38 0.85 -14.75
C PHE A 123 -39.59 -0.59 -14.23
N ALA A 124 -40.72 -0.86 -13.57
CA ALA A 124 -41.07 -2.20 -13.11
C ALA A 124 -41.37 -3.18 -14.27
N ILE A 125 -41.96 -2.69 -15.38
CA ILE A 125 -42.20 -3.50 -16.58
C ILE A 125 -40.90 -3.72 -17.37
N PHE A 126 -40.01 -2.72 -17.45
CA PHE A 126 -38.69 -2.85 -18.08
C PHE A 126 -37.81 -3.91 -17.40
N GLN A 127 -37.85 -4.01 -16.06
CA GLN A 127 -37.16 -5.05 -15.30
C GLN A 127 -37.67 -6.47 -15.61
N LYS A 128 -38.94 -6.64 -15.99
CA LYS A 128 -39.52 -7.95 -16.32
C LYS A 128 -39.29 -8.41 -17.76
N LEU A 129 -38.89 -7.53 -18.68
CA LEU A 129 -38.54 -7.91 -20.05
C LEU A 129 -37.06 -8.29 -20.25
N ASN A 130 -36.18 -8.02 -19.27
CA ASN A 130 -34.76 -8.40 -19.31
C ASN A 130 -34.41 -9.65 -18.49
N SER A 131 -35.39 -10.33 -17.89
CA SER A 131 -35.14 -11.58 -17.14
C SER A 131 -35.27 -12.80 -18.05
N SER A 132 -34.28 -13.03 -18.90
CA SER A 132 -34.04 -14.33 -19.51
C SER A 132 -32.65 -14.82 -19.14
N GLY A 133 -32.58 -15.93 -18.41
CA GLY A 133 -31.40 -16.80 -18.43
C GLY A 133 -30.82 -17.19 -17.08
N SER A 134 -31.25 -18.36 -16.61
CA SER A 134 -30.39 -19.43 -16.08
C SER A 134 -29.46 -19.11 -14.89
N TYR A 135 -29.89 -19.52 -13.69
CA TYR A 135 -29.02 -19.74 -12.54
C TYR A 135 -28.11 -20.94 -12.80
N GLY A 136 -26.95 -20.67 -13.40
CA GLY A 136 -25.76 -21.49 -13.34
C GLY A 136 -24.60 -20.58 -12.99
N ALA A 137 -24.50 -20.19 -11.72
CA ALA A 137 -23.37 -19.42 -11.19
C ALA A 137 -22.69 -20.29 -10.13
N SER A 138 -21.59 -20.98 -10.45
CA SER A 138 -20.25 -20.43 -10.68
C SER A 138 -19.62 -19.96 -9.37
N ASP A 139 -18.69 -20.76 -8.86
CA ASP A 139 -17.82 -20.49 -7.71
C ASP A 139 -16.80 -19.37 -8.00
N SER A 140 -17.25 -18.23 -8.54
CA SER A 140 -16.38 -17.28 -9.24
C SER A 140 -16.72 -15.83 -8.92
N TYR A 141 -16.56 -15.43 -7.66
CA TYR A 141 -16.27 -14.04 -7.29
C TYR A 141 -15.81 -13.86 -5.82
N ASN A 142 -15.75 -14.93 -5.04
CA ASN A 142 -15.06 -14.95 -3.75
C ASN A 142 -13.60 -15.39 -3.95
N GLU A 143 -12.89 -14.73 -4.87
CA GLU A 143 -11.48 -15.01 -5.17
C GLU A 143 -10.61 -14.44 -4.03
N LYS A 144 -10.56 -15.22 -2.94
CA LYS A 144 -9.56 -15.29 -1.86
C LYS A 144 -8.69 -14.03 -1.68
N VAL A 145 -9.23 -13.02 -0.98
CA VAL A 145 -8.37 -12.00 -0.33
C VAL A 145 -7.45 -12.74 0.62
N MET A 146 -6.15 -12.77 0.30
CA MET A 146 -5.17 -13.40 1.17
C MET A 146 -5.15 -12.64 2.49
N THR A 147 -5.23 -13.40 3.57
CA THR A 147 -5.10 -12.86 4.92
C THR A 147 -3.74 -12.17 5.08
N ILE A 148 -3.62 -11.23 6.03
CA ILE A 148 -2.33 -10.58 6.34
C ILE A 148 -1.23 -11.64 6.56
N GLU A 149 -1.58 -12.75 7.19
CA GLU A 149 -0.68 -13.90 7.36
C GLU A 149 -0.22 -14.48 6.03
N GLU A 150 -1.12 -14.76 5.09
CA GLU A 150 -0.76 -15.31 3.78
C GLU A 150 0.17 -14.37 2.98
N ILE A 151 -0.07 -13.04 3.06
CA ILE A 151 0.81 -12.04 2.44
C ILE A 151 2.21 -12.10 3.05
N GLU A 152 2.29 -11.98 4.38
CA GLU A 152 3.57 -11.98 5.10
C GLU A 152 4.35 -13.28 4.88
N ARG A 153 3.67 -14.42 4.90
CA ARG A 153 4.29 -15.75 4.63
C ARG A 153 4.82 -15.88 3.22
N SER A 154 4.21 -15.22 2.24
CA SER A 154 4.63 -15.28 0.83
C SER A 154 5.85 -14.41 0.51
N GLN A 155 6.15 -13.39 1.33
CA GLN A 155 7.20 -12.40 1.07
C GLN A 155 8.16 -12.18 2.24
N PRO A 156 8.86 -13.23 2.72
CA PRO A 156 9.71 -13.16 3.91
C PRO A 156 10.78 -12.05 3.87
N THR A 157 11.38 -11.79 2.71
CA THR A 157 12.43 -10.78 2.53
C THR A 157 11.94 -9.34 2.69
N THR A 158 10.63 -9.10 2.61
CA THR A 158 10.04 -7.76 2.84
C THR A 158 9.92 -7.47 4.34
N PHE A 159 9.77 -8.51 5.16
CA PHE A 159 9.52 -8.38 6.60
C PHE A 159 10.75 -8.67 7.45
N LEU A 160 11.73 -9.41 6.92
CA LEU A 160 13.02 -9.64 7.54
C LEU A 160 14.04 -8.62 7.07
N SER A 161 14.85 -8.13 8.00
CA SER A 161 16.04 -7.31 7.69
C SER A 161 17.22 -7.76 8.54
N ALA A 162 18.41 -7.63 7.98
CA ALA A 162 19.67 -7.88 8.67
C ALA A 162 20.41 -6.57 8.90
N ASP A 163 20.89 -6.37 10.11
CA ASP A 163 21.86 -5.35 10.50
C ASP A 163 23.04 -6.06 11.19
N GLY A 164 24.08 -5.34 11.61
CA GLY A 164 25.15 -5.93 12.37
C GLY A 164 26.43 -5.13 12.49
N ALA A 165 27.38 -5.78 13.13
CA ALA A 165 28.76 -5.33 13.21
C ALA A 165 29.69 -6.53 12.98
N TYR A 166 30.87 -6.28 12.45
CA TYR A 166 31.87 -7.32 12.24
C TYR A 166 33.23 -6.85 12.72
N ARG A 167 34.07 -7.83 13.03
CA ARG A 167 35.49 -7.61 13.30
C ARG A 167 36.30 -8.76 12.72
N GLU A 168 37.48 -8.43 12.24
CA GLU A 168 38.46 -9.42 11.82
C GLU A 168 39.02 -10.18 13.03
N ASN A 169 39.38 -11.44 12.81
CA ASN A 169 40.15 -12.19 13.78
C ASN A 169 41.63 -11.78 13.73
N PHE A 170 42.43 -12.29 14.67
CA PHE A 170 43.83 -11.94 14.80
C PHE A 170 44.67 -12.22 13.54
N TRP A 171 44.30 -13.24 12.76
CA TRP A 171 45.04 -13.67 11.56
C TRP A 171 44.53 -13.02 10.27
N GLY A 172 43.45 -12.25 10.32
CA GLY A 172 42.83 -11.58 9.16
C GLY A 172 42.17 -12.52 8.15
N ASP A 173 42.15 -13.83 8.38
CA ASP A 173 41.59 -14.85 7.48
C ASP A 173 40.10 -15.09 7.72
N LYS A 174 39.57 -14.69 8.89
CA LYS A 174 38.15 -14.83 9.23
C LYS A 174 37.60 -13.57 9.87
N MET A 175 36.31 -13.35 9.66
CA MET A 175 35.55 -12.30 10.33
C MET A 175 34.53 -12.92 11.29
N LYS A 176 34.41 -12.32 12.47
CA LYS A 176 33.33 -12.59 13.40
C LYS A 176 32.25 -11.54 13.18
N VAL A 177 31.10 -11.96 12.69
CA VAL A 177 29.95 -11.10 12.37
C VAL A 177 28.90 -11.27 13.46
N LYS A 178 28.48 -10.17 14.07
CA LYS A 178 27.29 -10.10 14.91
C LYS A 178 26.14 -9.60 14.04
N CYS A 179 25.35 -10.53 13.52
CA CYS A 179 24.21 -10.21 12.68
C CYS A 179 22.96 -10.05 13.56
N VAL A 180 22.24 -8.95 13.38
CA VAL A 180 20.99 -8.64 14.06
C VAL A 180 19.88 -8.77 13.04
N ILE A 181 19.06 -9.81 13.17
CA ILE A 181 17.91 -10.03 12.29
C ILE A 181 16.66 -9.57 13.00
N THR A 182 15.90 -8.71 12.32
CA THR A 182 14.62 -8.19 12.80
C THR A 182 13.49 -8.63 11.89
N ASN A 183 12.47 -9.25 12.48
CA ASN A 183 11.20 -9.56 11.85
C ASN A 183 10.17 -8.46 12.18
N ARG A 184 9.71 -7.75 11.15
CA ARG A 184 8.68 -6.71 11.24
C ARG A 184 7.28 -7.18 10.82
N ALA A 185 7.11 -8.47 10.53
CA ALA A 185 5.80 -9.05 10.28
C ALA A 185 4.91 -8.91 11.52
N THR A 186 3.62 -8.72 11.28
CA THR A 186 2.59 -8.58 12.31
C THR A 186 2.19 -9.92 12.89
N VAL A 187 2.09 -10.96 12.05
CA VAL A 187 1.61 -12.30 12.44
C VAL A 187 2.52 -13.43 11.97
N ALA A 188 3.24 -13.27 10.86
CA ALA A 188 4.08 -14.34 10.34
C ALA A 188 5.38 -14.52 11.13
N SER A 189 5.68 -15.78 11.44
CA SER A 189 7.00 -16.19 11.90
C SER A 189 7.82 -16.70 10.72
N PHE A 190 9.13 -16.52 10.78
CA PHE A 190 10.05 -17.05 9.78
C PHE A 190 11.10 -17.92 10.44
N LYS A 191 11.65 -18.87 9.68
CA LYS A 191 12.80 -19.67 10.09
C LYS A 191 13.80 -19.81 8.96
N ASP A 192 15.00 -20.25 9.32
CA ASP A 192 16.06 -20.62 8.37
C ASP A 192 16.39 -19.45 7.43
N ALA A 193 16.61 -18.26 8.01
CA ALA A 193 16.88 -17.05 7.25
C ALA A 193 18.20 -17.14 6.50
N VAL A 194 18.19 -16.85 5.20
CA VAL A 194 19.36 -16.83 4.33
C VAL A 194 19.88 -15.41 4.22
N VAL A 195 21.06 -15.17 4.79
CA VAL A 195 21.75 -13.88 4.74
C VAL A 195 22.87 -13.95 3.71
N ARG A 196 22.81 -13.08 2.71
CA ARG A 196 23.90 -12.87 1.76
C ARG A 196 24.90 -11.91 2.36
N ILE A 197 26.16 -12.31 2.44
CA ILE A 197 27.28 -11.42 2.76
C ILE A 197 27.95 -11.00 1.46
N THR A 198 28.04 -9.70 1.20
CA THR A 198 28.69 -9.14 0.01
C THR A 198 29.96 -8.43 0.43
N TYR A 199 31.08 -8.72 -0.23
CA TYR A 199 32.39 -8.18 0.09
C TYR A 199 32.75 -7.04 -0.86
N TYR A 200 33.24 -5.93 -0.32
CA TYR A 200 33.54 -4.73 -1.11
C TYR A 200 35.00 -4.29 -0.94
N THR A 201 35.60 -3.81 -2.03
CA THR A 201 36.88 -3.11 -2.00
C THR A 201 36.75 -1.70 -1.40
N LYS A 202 37.88 -1.02 -1.20
CA LYS A 202 37.92 0.40 -0.80
C LYS A 202 37.18 1.33 -1.77
N THR A 203 37.08 0.96 -3.04
CA THR A 203 36.34 1.71 -4.07
C THR A 203 34.86 1.32 -4.16
N LYS A 204 34.34 0.51 -3.21
CA LYS A 204 32.98 -0.05 -3.19
C LYS A 204 32.66 -0.98 -4.37
N THR A 205 33.68 -1.58 -4.98
CA THR A 205 33.49 -2.60 -5.99
C THR A 205 33.22 -3.95 -5.31
N GLU A 206 32.18 -4.67 -5.75
CA GLU A 206 31.88 -6.02 -5.25
C GLU A 206 33.02 -6.98 -5.65
N LEU A 207 33.59 -7.65 -4.66
CA LEU A 207 34.58 -8.73 -4.82
C LEU A 207 33.91 -10.09 -4.96
N GLY A 208 32.71 -10.23 -4.40
CA GLY A 208 31.89 -11.42 -4.44
C GLY A 208 30.88 -11.44 -3.29
N SER A 209 30.07 -12.49 -3.26
CA SER A 209 29.07 -12.70 -2.23
C SER A 209 28.96 -14.17 -1.84
N LYS A 210 28.51 -14.44 -0.61
CA LYS A 210 28.31 -15.78 -0.07
C LYS A 210 27.07 -15.82 0.82
N ASP A 211 26.26 -16.85 0.65
CA ASP A 211 24.97 -17.00 1.33
C ASP A 211 25.13 -17.91 2.57
N TYR A 212 24.55 -17.49 3.69
CA TYR A 212 24.60 -18.19 4.97
C TYR A 212 23.19 -18.40 5.51
N THR A 213 22.82 -19.66 5.77
CA THR A 213 21.55 -20.00 6.42
C THR A 213 21.69 -19.95 7.93
N ILE A 214 20.82 -19.19 8.58
CA ILE A 214 20.70 -19.05 10.01
C ILE A 214 19.50 -19.88 10.48
N TYR A 215 19.78 -21.04 11.06
CA TYR A 215 18.81 -22.01 11.56
C TYR A 215 18.17 -21.57 12.89
N GLU A 216 17.46 -20.46 12.84
CA GLU A 216 16.74 -19.87 13.97
C GLU A 216 15.28 -19.58 13.57
N VAL A 217 14.40 -19.53 14.56
CA VAL A 217 13.02 -19.04 14.39
C VAL A 217 12.93 -17.57 14.81
N PHE A 218 12.29 -16.74 14.00
CA PHE A 218 12.09 -15.31 14.19
C PHE A 218 10.57 -15.04 14.33
N PRO A 219 10.04 -14.98 15.56
CA PRO A 219 8.64 -14.63 15.80
C PRO A 219 8.26 -13.24 15.24
N PRO A 220 6.97 -12.91 15.15
CA PRO A 220 6.52 -11.58 14.70
C PRO A 220 7.05 -10.49 15.63
N ASN A 221 7.35 -9.32 15.07
CA ASN A 221 7.87 -8.16 15.81
C ASN A 221 9.06 -8.45 16.74
N SER A 222 9.94 -9.37 16.33
CA SER A 222 11.08 -9.80 17.15
C SER A 222 12.43 -9.45 16.52
N THR A 223 13.44 -9.34 17.38
CA THR A 223 14.83 -9.15 16.97
C THR A 223 15.71 -10.21 17.64
N LYS A 224 16.58 -10.84 16.87
CA LYS A 224 17.56 -11.81 17.35
C LYS A 224 18.96 -11.44 16.86
N THR A 225 19.94 -11.62 17.74
CA THR A 225 21.36 -11.46 17.40
C THR A 225 22.01 -12.83 17.26
N VAL A 226 22.70 -13.05 16.15
CA VAL A 226 23.39 -14.30 15.81
C VAL A 226 24.85 -14.00 15.51
N ASP A 227 25.73 -14.74 16.18
CA ASP A 227 27.16 -14.69 15.95
C ASP A 227 27.53 -15.67 14.83
N MET A 228 28.06 -15.16 13.72
CA MET A 228 28.55 -15.95 12.60
C MET A 228 30.07 -15.81 12.46
N LYS A 229 30.71 -16.87 11.97
CA LYS A 229 32.11 -16.85 11.52
C LYS A 229 32.11 -17.02 10.02
N ILE A 230 32.65 -16.04 9.31
CA ILE A 230 32.76 -16.05 7.85
C ILE A 230 34.24 -15.98 7.44
N ASP A 231 34.53 -16.41 6.22
CA ASP A 231 35.86 -16.29 5.64
C ASP A 231 36.10 -14.83 5.23
N ASN A 232 37.35 -14.36 5.33
CA ASN A 232 37.74 -13.05 4.83
C ASN A 232 38.56 -13.20 3.54
N TYR A 233 38.41 -12.27 2.61
CA TYR A 233 39.17 -12.26 1.36
C TYR A 233 40.25 -11.17 1.36
N LYS A 234 41.27 -11.36 0.52
CA LYS A 234 42.28 -10.31 0.31
C LYS A 234 41.61 -9.07 -0.30
N ASN A 235 42.04 -7.89 0.16
CA ASN A 235 41.57 -6.57 -0.32
C ASN A 235 40.10 -6.22 0.02
N VAL A 236 39.46 -6.97 0.91
CA VAL A 236 38.18 -6.56 1.50
C VAL A 236 38.40 -5.33 2.35
N ASN A 237 37.58 -4.31 2.14
CA ASN A 237 37.54 -3.10 2.96
C ASN A 237 36.27 -3.02 3.79
N SER A 238 35.15 -3.51 3.25
CA SER A 238 33.89 -3.60 3.98
C SER A 238 33.06 -4.78 3.51
N ILE A 239 32.11 -5.19 4.35
CA ILE A 239 31.08 -6.16 3.98
C ILE A 239 29.69 -5.53 4.14
N GLY A 240 28.77 -5.91 3.26
CA GLY A 240 27.34 -5.69 3.41
C GLY A 240 26.63 -7.00 3.69
N TRP A 241 25.39 -6.92 4.13
CA TRP A 241 24.55 -8.07 4.39
C TRP A 241 23.10 -7.77 4.05
N ASP A 242 22.42 -8.75 3.48
CA ASP A 242 21.00 -8.66 3.13
C ASP A 242 20.31 -9.99 3.38
N VAL A 243 19.05 -9.95 3.82
CA VAL A 243 18.21 -11.16 3.88
C VAL A 243 17.66 -11.42 2.49
N ILE A 244 18.09 -12.52 1.88
CA ILE A 244 17.68 -12.90 0.51
C ILE A 244 16.61 -14.00 0.49
N GLY A 245 16.33 -14.60 1.64
CA GLY A 245 15.28 -15.62 1.76
C GLY A 245 15.05 -16.04 3.21
N ALA A 246 13.90 -16.67 3.46
CA ALA A 246 13.60 -17.41 4.68
C ALA A 246 12.39 -18.32 4.40
N THR A 247 12.11 -19.25 5.32
CA THR A 247 10.94 -20.13 5.24
C THR A 247 9.88 -19.63 6.22
N ALA A 248 8.63 -19.47 5.77
CA ALA A 248 7.51 -19.20 6.67
C ALA A 248 7.32 -20.37 7.65
N TYR A 249 7.19 -20.05 8.94
CA TYR A 249 6.99 -21.00 10.03
C TYR A 249 5.52 -20.98 10.44
#